data_AF-A0A956LZH0-F1
#
_entry.id   AF-A0A956LZH0-F1
#
_cell.length_a   1.000
_cell.length_b   1.000
_cell.length_c   1.000
_cell.angle_alpha   90.00
_cell.angle_beta   90.00
_cell.angle_gamma   90.00
#
_symmetry.space_group_name_H-M   'P 1'
#
loop_
_entity.id
_entity.type
_entity.pdbx_description
1 polymer ?
#
loop_
_entity_poly.entity_id
_entity_poly.type
_entity_poly.pdbx_seq_one_letter_code
_entity_poly.pdbx_strand_id
1 'polypeptide(L)'
;MRIERMSCDQCNVRIEGEFELGALARLSVEDQVFVAAFVRSHGSIKQMEKLFGISYPTVKNRLNAIVRSIDREFEGTSPNSLVLEKLGRGEISVDEALERLR
;
A
#
# COMPACT_ATOMS: atom_id res chain seq x y z
N MET A 1 -10.41 10.91 4.45
CA MET A 1 -11.72 10.42 3.96
C MET A 1 -12.13 9.26 4.85
N ARG A 2 -13.33 9.29 5.43
CA ARG A 2 -13.87 8.26 6.32
C ARG A 2 -15.12 7.68 5.67
N ILE A 3 -15.31 6.37 5.74
CA ILE A 3 -16.56 5.71 5.33
C ILE A 3 -17.43 5.58 6.58
N GLU A 4 -18.71 5.91 6.48
CA GLU A 4 -19.67 5.83 7.60
C GLU A 4 -20.73 4.73 7.42
N ARG A 5 -20.93 4.26 6.19
CA ARG A 5 -21.94 3.25 5.86
C ARG A 5 -21.50 2.39 4.69
N MET A 6 -21.70 1.08 4.82
CA MET A 6 -21.61 0.10 3.73
C MET A 6 -22.98 -0.54 3.51
N SER A 7 -23.41 -0.68 2.25
CA SER A 7 -24.65 -1.34 1.87
C SER A 7 -24.39 -2.47 0.89
N CYS A 8 -25.00 -3.63 1.14
CA CYS A 8 -25.00 -4.75 0.21
C CYS A 8 -26.37 -4.86 -0.46
N ASP A 9 -26.42 -4.65 -1.78
CA ASP A 9 -27.68 -4.69 -2.53
C ASP A 9 -28.23 -6.11 -2.71
N GLN A 10 -27.38 -7.14 -2.57
CA GLN A 10 -27.78 -8.54 -2.79
C GLN A 10 -28.52 -9.14 -1.59
N CYS A 11 -28.11 -8.79 -0.36
CA CYS A 11 -28.71 -9.32 0.87
C CYS A 11 -29.34 -8.25 1.75
N ASN A 12 -29.37 -6.99 1.29
CA ASN A 12 -29.95 -5.83 1.96
C ASN A 12 -29.36 -5.53 3.36
N VAL A 13 -28.17 -6.07 3.65
CA VAL A 13 -27.41 -5.78 4.87
C VAL A 13 -26.83 -4.38 4.78
N ARG A 14 -27.00 -3.60 5.85
CA ARG A 14 -26.38 -2.28 6.03
C ARG A 14 -25.55 -2.31 7.31
N ILE A 15 -24.32 -1.82 7.22
CA ILE A 15 -23.39 -1.73 8.33
C ILE A 15 -23.02 -0.26 8.49
N GLU A 16 -23.17 0.27 9.70
CA GLU A 16 -22.88 1.66 10.04
C GLU A 16 -21.81 1.70 11.13
N GLY A 17 -20.93 2.70 11.06
CA GLY A 17 -19.79 2.84 11.97
C GLY A 17 -18.68 3.69 11.36
N GLU A 18 -17.60 3.89 12.11
CA GLU A 18 -16.41 4.53 11.56
C GLU A 18 -15.52 3.48 10.89
N PHE A 19 -15.41 3.55 9.56
CA PHE A 19 -14.55 2.64 8.79
C PHE A 19 -13.38 3.39 8.19
N GLU A 20 -12.22 2.73 8.22
CA GLU A 20 -11.07 3.13 7.43
C GLU A 20 -11.10 2.45 6.07
N LEU A 21 -10.66 3.17 5.04
CA LEU A 21 -10.44 2.58 3.73
C LEU A 21 -9.29 1.56 3.81
N GLY A 22 -9.30 0.57 2.92
CA GLY A 22 -8.08 -0.22 2.67
C GLY A 22 -7.07 0.56 1.83
N ALA A 23 -5.80 0.17 1.86
CA ALA A 23 -4.71 0.89 1.19
C ALA A 23 -4.97 1.13 -0.31
N LEU A 24 -5.50 0.11 -1.01
CA LEU A 24 -5.79 0.21 -2.44
C LEU A 24 -6.92 1.22 -2.73
N ALA A 25 -7.90 1.35 -1.83
CA ALA A 25 -9.00 2.28 -1.99
C ALA A 25 -8.59 3.75 -1.76
N ARG A 26 -7.41 3.98 -1.17
CA ARG A 26 -6.80 5.32 -1.03
C ARG A 26 -5.99 5.77 -2.25
N LEU A 27 -5.67 4.86 -3.17
CA LEU A 27 -4.98 5.21 -4.40
C LEU A 27 -5.85 6.09 -5.30
N SER A 28 -5.22 6.85 -6.19
CA SER A 28 -5.93 7.54 -7.27
C SER A 28 -6.72 6.53 -8.12
N VAL A 29 -7.83 6.96 -8.72
CA VAL A 29 -8.63 6.10 -9.60
C VAL A 29 -7.77 5.51 -10.72
N GLU A 30 -6.86 6.30 -11.28
CA GLU A 30 -5.95 5.85 -12.33
C GLU A 30 -5.01 4.74 -11.84
N ASP A 31 -4.46 4.86 -10.63
CA ASP A 31 -3.60 3.84 -10.06
C ASP A 31 -4.37 2.58 -9.64
N GLN A 32 -5.62 2.72 -9.21
CA GLN A 32 -6.50 1.56 -8.98
C GLN A 32 -6.73 0.79 -10.29
N VAL A 33 -7.02 1.48 -11.39
CA VAL A 33 -7.15 0.87 -12.72
C VAL A 33 -5.84 0.21 -13.16
N PHE A 34 -4.71 0.87 -12.91
CA PHE A 34 -3.39 0.34 -13.25
C PHE A 34 -3.08 -0.96 -12.48
N VAL A 35 -3.37 -1.01 -11.18
CA VAL A 35 -3.22 -2.22 -10.35
C VAL A 35 -4.15 -3.33 -10.83
N ALA A 36 -5.42 -3.02 -11.10
CA ALA A 36 -6.38 -4.01 -11.61
C ALA A 36 -5.92 -4.61 -12.95
N ALA A 37 -5.39 -3.77 -13.85
CA ALA A 37 -4.81 -4.22 -15.10
C ALA A 37 -3.58 -5.11 -14.89
N PHE A 38 -2.69 -4.76 -13.95
CA PHE A 38 -1.52 -5.55 -13.61
C PHE A 38 -1.90 -6.95 -13.12
N VAL A 39 -2.90 -7.05 -12.23
CA VAL A 39 -3.42 -8.33 -11.73
C VAL A 39 -4.05 -9.14 -12.86
N ARG A 40 -4.86 -8.51 -13.73
CA ARG A 40 -5.45 -9.17 -14.91
C ARG A 40 -4.38 -9.68 -15.89
N SER A 41 -3.25 -9.00 -15.96
CA SER A 41 -2.08 -9.41 -16.74
C SER A 41 -1.16 -10.42 -16.02
N HIS A 42 -1.60 -10.98 -14.87
CA HIS A 42 -0.81 -11.91 -14.05
C HIS A 42 0.58 -11.38 -13.69
N GLY A 43 0.69 -10.05 -13.49
CA GLY A 43 1.94 -9.39 -13.16
C GLY A 43 2.89 -9.15 -14.35
N SER A 44 2.43 -9.36 -15.60
CA SER A 44 3.28 -9.19 -16.78
C SER A 44 3.51 -7.71 -17.14
N ILE A 45 4.71 -7.20 -16.84
CA ILE A 45 5.12 -5.83 -17.23
C ILE A 45 5.04 -5.66 -18.76
N LYS A 46 5.41 -6.68 -19.53
CA LYS A 46 5.34 -6.63 -21.01
C LYS A 46 3.92 -6.47 -21.53
N GLN A 47 2.93 -7.05 -20.86
CA GLN A 47 1.52 -6.83 -21.23
C GLN A 47 1.06 -5.43 -20.85
N MET A 48 1.51 -4.91 -19.71
CA MET A 48 1.23 -3.54 -19.29
C MET A 48 1.80 -2.51 -20.27
N GLU A 49 3.03 -2.71 -20.76
CA GLU A 49 3.61 -1.86 -21.80
C GLU A 49 2.70 -1.75 -23.03
N LYS A 50 2.20 -2.90 -23.51
CA LYS A 50 1.28 -2.94 -24.66
C LYS A 50 -0.07 -2.31 -24.35
N LEU A 51 -0.63 -2.59 -23.17
CA LEU A 51 -1.97 -2.12 -22.79
C LEU A 51 -2.02 -0.60 -22.59
N PHE A 52 -0.98 -0.02 -22.00
CA PHE A 52 -0.91 1.40 -21.69
C PHE A 52 -0.10 2.21 -22.70
N GLY A 53 0.55 1.56 -23.68
CA GLY A 53 1.37 2.23 -24.69
C GLY A 53 2.59 2.94 -24.11
N ILE A 54 3.16 2.41 -23.03
CA ILE A 54 4.28 3.00 -22.29
C ILE A 54 5.48 2.05 -22.21
N SER A 55 6.66 2.60 -21.97
CA SER A 55 7.90 1.82 -21.87
C SER A 55 7.97 0.99 -20.59
N TYR A 56 8.73 -0.11 -20.61
CA TYR A 56 9.03 -0.93 -19.43
C TYR A 56 9.49 -0.09 -18.21
N PRO A 57 10.46 0.84 -18.34
CA PRO A 57 10.82 1.72 -17.22
C PRO A 57 9.65 2.52 -16.67
N THR A 58 8.75 3.01 -17.52
CA THR A 58 7.56 3.76 -17.09
C THR A 58 6.61 2.89 -16.26
N VAL A 59 6.35 1.65 -16.71
CA VAL A 59 5.52 0.69 -15.95
C VAL A 59 6.14 0.42 -14.59
N LYS A 60 7.45 0.10 -14.56
CA LYS A 60 8.17 -0.23 -13.33
C LYS A 60 8.21 0.95 -12.35
N ASN A 61 8.45 2.16 -12.85
CA ASN A 61 8.46 3.37 -12.02
C ASN A 61 7.09 3.65 -11.41
N ARG A 62 6.01 3.45 -12.17
CA ARG A 62 4.64 3.60 -11.66
C ARG A 62 4.31 2.54 -10.62
N LEU A 63 4.65 1.26 -10.85
CA LEU A 63 4.50 0.21 -9.85
C LEU A 63 5.23 0.56 -8.55
N ASN A 64 6.49 1.01 -8.64
CA ASN A 64 7.26 1.42 -7.46
C ASN A 64 6.64 2.61 -6.72
N ALA A 65 6.04 3.57 -7.43
CA ALA A 65 5.35 4.70 -6.81
C ALA A 65 4.07 4.25 -6.09
N ILE A 66 3.29 3.36 -6.71
CA ILE A 66 2.09 2.76 -6.12
C ILE A 66 2.46 1.95 -4.88
N VAL A 67 3.49 1.09 -4.98
CA VAL A 67 4.02 0.31 -3.85
C VAL A 67 4.38 1.23 -2.70
N ARG A 68 5.17 2.30 -2.90
CA ARG A 68 5.46 3.27 -1.82
C ARG A 68 4.23 3.95 -1.21
N SER A 69 3.15 4.12 -1.98
CA SER A 69 1.90 4.68 -1.46
C SER A 69 1.14 3.70 -0.59
N ILE A 70 1.24 2.40 -0.89
CA ILE A 70 0.55 1.31 -0.18
C ILE A 70 1.40 0.81 1.00
N ASP A 71 2.71 0.71 0.83
CA ASP A 71 3.68 0.23 1.81
C ASP A 71 3.73 1.08 3.07
N ARG A 72 3.29 2.34 3.04
CA ARG A 72 3.07 3.08 4.31
C ARG A 72 2.13 2.36 5.28
N GLU A 73 1.35 1.38 4.81
CA GLU A 73 0.45 0.56 5.62
C GLU A 73 0.81 -0.92 5.65
N PHE A 74 1.53 -1.43 4.63
CA PHE A 74 1.99 -2.82 4.57
C PHE A 74 3.43 -3.01 5.08
N GLU A 75 4.23 -1.94 5.17
CA GLU A 75 5.26 -1.81 6.19
C GLU A 75 4.55 -1.68 7.55
N GLY A 76 3.88 -2.77 7.98
CA GLY A 76 3.88 -3.07 9.39
C GLY A 76 5.33 -2.92 9.84
N THR A 77 5.55 -2.02 10.79
CA THR A 77 6.84 -1.42 11.06
C THR A 77 7.93 -2.48 11.05
N SER A 78 8.86 -2.42 10.09
CA SER A 78 9.94 -3.42 10.05
C SER A 78 10.57 -3.47 11.44
N PRO A 79 11.03 -4.64 11.94
CA PRO A 79 11.64 -4.71 13.27
C PRO A 79 12.72 -3.64 13.46
N ASN A 80 13.45 -3.35 12.38
CA ASN A 80 14.47 -2.31 12.34
C ASN A 80 13.87 -0.89 12.38
N SER A 81 12.77 -0.66 11.66
CA SER A 81 12.04 0.61 11.68
C SER A 81 11.44 0.90 13.07
N LEU A 82 10.96 -0.13 13.79
CA LEU A 82 10.46 -0.01 15.17
C LEU A 82 11.59 0.37 16.12
N VAL A 83 12.75 -0.26 15.97
CA VAL A 83 13.94 0.01 16.78
C VAL A 83 14.40 1.46 16.56
N LEU A 84 14.46 1.91 15.31
CA LEU A 84 14.83 3.30 14.99
C LEU A 84 13.80 4.32 15.50
N GLU A 85 12.51 4.01 15.46
CA GLU A 85 11.45 4.86 16.00
C GLU A 85 11.52 4.97 17.53
N LYS A 86 11.74 3.85 18.23
CA LYS A 86 11.97 3.82 19.69
C LYS A 86 13.21 4.58 20.11
N LEU A 87 14.29 4.48 19.33
CA LEU A 87 15.50 5.26 19.53
C LEU A 87 15.22 6.76 19.37
N GLY A 88 14.48 7.15 18.33
CA GLY A 88 14.07 8.55 18.08
C GLY A 88 13.17 9.13 19.16
N ARG A 89 12.36 8.30 19.83
CA ARG A 89 11.55 8.67 21.00
C ARG A 89 12.31 8.61 22.34
N GLY A 90 13.56 8.14 22.35
CA GLY A 90 14.37 7.99 23.56
C GLY A 90 13.95 6.83 24.48
N GLU A 91 13.18 5.87 23.97
CA GLU A 91 12.71 4.69 24.71
C GLU A 91 13.78 3.60 24.86
N ILE A 92 14.80 3.62 24.00
CA ILE A 92 15.95 2.70 24.03
C ILE A 92 17.25 3.48 23.80
N SER A 93 18.37 2.94 24.27
CA SER A 93 19.69 3.54 24.05
C SER A 93 20.22 3.22 22.64
N VAL A 94 21.25 3.97 22.21
CA VAL A 94 21.95 3.70 20.94
C VAL A 94 22.55 2.29 20.93
N ASP A 95 23.13 1.85 22.04
CA ASP A 95 23.73 0.51 22.16
C ASP A 95 22.67 -0.61 22.06
N GLU A 96 21.52 -0.41 22.69
CA GLU A 96 20.39 -1.35 22.64
C GLU A 96 19.76 -1.41 21.24
N ALA A 97 19.73 -0.28 20.53
CA ALA A 97 19.30 -0.25 19.13
C ALA A 97 20.27 -1.03 18.23
N LEU A 98 21.59 -0.89 18.44
CA LEU A 98 22.62 -1.58 17.65
C LEU A 98 22.59 -3.11 17.85
N GLU A 99 22.29 -3.60 19.05
CA GLU A 99 22.12 -5.04 19.29
C GLU A 99 20.90 -5.62 18.57
N ARG A 100 19.78 -4.88 18.54
CA ARG A 100 18.53 -5.32 17.92
C ARG A 100 18.52 -5.21 16.39
N LEU A 101 19.49 -4.50 15.80
CA LEU A 101 19.65 -4.29 14.35
C LEU A 101 20.69 -5.21 13.70
N ARG A 102 21.38 -6.05 14.48
CA ARG A 102 22.29 -7.09 13.99
C ARG A 102 21.51 -8.30 13.47
#